data_AF-A0A2W5ZNF1-F1
#
_entry.id   AF-A0A2W5ZNF1-F1
#
_cell.length_a   1.000
_cell.length_b   1.000
_cell.length_c   1.000
_cell.angle_alpha   90.00
_cell.angle_beta   90.00
_cell.angle_gamma   90.00
#
_symmetry.space_group_name_H-M   'P 1'
#
loop_
_entity.id
_entity.type
_entity.pdbx_description
1 polymer ?
#
loop_
_entity_poly.entity_id
_entity_poly.type
_entity_poly.pdbx_seq_one_letter_code
_entity_poly.pdbx_strand_id
1 'polypeptide(L)' 'MPAWKSPLPFSYESTGSETFFTNRLDPHPRSRRVFAFHRPEKLAAWLEQPDTLRRRLAEMPSRIVLFEGGAG' A
#
# COMPACT_ATOMS: atom_id res chain seq x y z
N MET A 1 22.00 0.78 14.02
CA MET A 1 20.73 1.00 14.74
C MET A 1 19.90 -0.26 14.63
N PRO A 2 19.39 -0.81 15.74
CA PRO A 2 18.47 -1.95 15.68
C PRO A 2 17.17 -1.50 15.00
N ALA A 3 16.71 -2.28 14.02
CA ALA A 3 15.42 -2.09 13.37
C ALA A 3 14.64 -3.39 13.46
N TRP A 4 13.36 -3.31 13.84
CA TRP A 4 12.43 -4.43 13.88
C TRP A 4 12.41 -5.23 12.55
N LYS A 5 12.60 -4.54 11.42
CA LYS A 5 12.74 -5.15 10.09
C LYS A 5 13.60 -4.23 9.21
N SER A 6 14.48 -4.81 8.40
CA SER A 6 15.30 -4.06 7.43
C SER A 6 15.07 -4.59 6.01
N PRO A 7 14.70 -3.73 5.04
CA PRO A 7 14.38 -2.33 5.21
C PRO A 7 13.05 -2.11 5.97
N LEU A 8 12.89 -0.93 6.58
CA LEU A 8 11.64 -0.57 7.27
C LEU A 8 10.45 -0.61 6.30
N PRO A 9 9.30 -1.20 6.67
CA PRO A 9 8.14 -1.31 5.77
C PRO A 9 7.59 0.04 5.30
N PHE A 10 7.68 1.07 6.14
CA PHE A 10 7.14 2.39 5.89
C PHE A 10 8.22 3.45 6.09
N SER A 11 8.32 4.41 5.17
CA SER A 11 9.15 5.60 5.35
C SER A 11 8.34 6.87 5.14
N TYR A 12 8.65 7.88 5.96
CA TYR A 12 8.19 9.24 5.77
C TYR A 12 9.40 10.15 5.57
N GLU A 13 9.30 11.06 4.62
CA GLU A 13 10.31 12.07 4.31
C GLU A 13 9.58 13.41 4.31
N SER A 14 9.97 14.35 5.16
CA SER A 14 9.29 15.64 5.29
C SER A 14 10.27 16.79 5.37
N THR A 15 9.93 17.89 4.69
CA THR A 15 10.66 19.17 4.72
C THR A 15 9.91 20.24 5.53
N GLY A 16 8.78 19.88 6.16
CA GLY A 16 7.89 20.82 6.84
C GLY A 16 6.83 21.45 5.93
N SER A 17 7.15 21.68 4.65
CA SER A 17 6.16 22.13 3.63
C SER A 17 5.50 20.96 2.90
N GLU A 18 6.22 19.85 2.73
CA GLU A 18 5.73 18.65 2.07
C GLU A 18 6.10 17.41 2.86
N THR A 19 5.25 16.39 2.77
CA THR A 19 5.50 15.08 3.37
C THR A 19 5.25 14.00 2.32
N PHE A 20 6.24 13.15 2.14
CA PHE A 20 6.18 11.99 1.29
C PHE A 20 6.13 10.72 2.12
N PHE A 21 5.41 9.72 1.61
CA PHE A 21 5.27 8.42 2.22
C PHE A 21 5.60 7.33 1.18
N THR A 22 6.39 6.34 1.59
CA THR A 22 6.65 5.13 0.80
C THR A 22 6.26 3.90 1.60
N ASN A 23 5.43 3.04 1.01
CA ASN A 23 5.19 1.68 1.49
C ASN A 23 6.10 0.71 0.71
N ARG A 24 7.08 0.13 1.39
CA ARG A 24 8.05 -0.82 0.80
C ARG A 24 7.49 -2.23 0.64
N LEU A 25 6.29 -2.50 1.17
CA LEU A 25 5.59 -3.76 0.94
C LEU A 25 4.87 -3.80 -0.41
N ASP A 26 4.71 -2.64 -1.08
CA ASP A 26 4.16 -2.60 -2.42
C ASP A 26 5.11 -3.27 -3.44
N PRO A 27 4.59 -3.92 -4.50
CA PRO A 27 5.43 -4.61 -5.49
C PRO A 27 6.38 -3.66 -6.24
N HIS A 28 5.97 -2.40 -6.38
CA HIS A 28 6.79 -1.32 -6.93
C HIS A 28 6.70 -0.12 -5.97
N PRO A 29 7.54 -0.08 -4.92
CA PRO A 29 7.51 1.00 -3.93
C PRO A 29 7.72 2.35 -4.60
N ARG A 30 6.81 3.29 -4.33
CA ARG A 30 6.90 4.65 -4.87
C ARG A 30 6.59 5.66 -3.78
N SER A 31 7.42 6.69 -3.73
CA SER A 31 7.19 7.89 -2.92
C SER A 31 5.94 8.61 -3.42
N ARG A 32 5.05 8.97 -2.49
CA ARG A 32 3.83 9.73 -2.79
C ARG A 32 3.60 10.80 -1.73
N ARG A 33 3.14 11.97 -2.17
CA ARG A 33 2.77 13.06 -1.25
C ARG A 33 1.56 12.64 -0.40
N VAL A 34 1.61 12.96 0.88
CA VAL A 34 0.51 12.83 1.84
C VAL A 34 0.31 14.15 2.58
N PHE A 35 -0.93 14.45 2.96
CA PHE A 35 -1.25 15.68 3.70
C PHE A 35 -1.17 15.50 5.22
N ALA A 36 -1.14 14.26 5.70
CA ALA A 36 -1.06 13.92 7.12
C ALA A 36 -0.35 12.57 7.31
N PHE A 37 0.24 12.39 8.49
CA PHE A 37 0.77 11.10 8.92
C PHE A 37 -0.37 10.11 9.18
N HIS A 38 -0.15 8.85 8.82
CA HIS A 38 -1.10 7.79 9.17
C HIS A 38 -0.98 7.49 10.67
N ARG A 39 -2.12 7.19 11.31
CA ARG A 39 -2.11 6.73 12.71
C ARG A 39 -1.41 5.37 12.84
N PRO A 40 -0.80 5.06 13.99
CA PRO A 40 -0.14 3.77 14.22
C PRO A 40 -1.03 2.56 13.92
N GLU A 41 -2.31 2.61 14.30
CA GLU A 41 -3.27 1.52 14.10
C GLU A 41 -3.46 1.22 12.61
N LYS A 42 -3.38 2.24 11.75
CA LYS A 42 -3.49 2.06 10.31
C LYS A 42 -2.29 1.31 9.73
N LEU A 43 -1.09 1.63 10.23
CA LEU A 43 0.15 0.97 9.83
C LEU A 43 0.17 -0.48 10.31
N ALA A 44 -0.29 -0.74 11.54
CA ALA A 44 -0.44 -2.09 12.09
C ALA A 44 -1.42 -2.93 11.25
N ALA A 45 -2.61 -2.42 10.95
CA ALA A 45 -3.59 -3.13 10.11
C ALA A 45 -3.07 -3.42 8.68
N TRP A 46 -2.11 -2.64 8.17
CA TRP A 46 -1.44 -2.95 6.89
C TRP A 46 -0.38 -4.04 7.02
N LEU A 47 0.29 -4.15 8.17
CA LEU A 47 1.27 -5.22 8.43
C LEU A 47 0.59 -6.59 8.62
N GLU A 48 -0.66 -6.60 9.09
CA GLU A 48 -1.46 -7.81 9.28
C GLU A 48 -2.09 -8.34 7.98
N GLN A 49 -2.16 -7.52 6.94
CA GLN A 49 -2.68 -7.96 5.64
C GLN A 49 -1.65 -8.86 4.94
N PRO A 50 -2.11 -9.95 4.29
CA PRO A 50 -1.21 -10.84 3.55
C PRO A 50 -0.51 -10.10 2.42
N ASP A 51 -1.22 -9.18 1.75
CA ASP A 51 -0.72 -8.40 0.63
C ASP A 51 -1.24 -6.97 0.63
N THR A 52 -0.48 -6.05 0.03
CA THR A 52 -0.90 -4.67 -0.14
C THR A 52 -2.01 -4.57 -1.19
N LEU A 53 -2.79 -3.48 -1.12
CA LEU A 53 -3.80 -3.18 -2.14
C LEU A 53 -3.19 -3.13 -3.55
N ARG A 54 -1.99 -2.56 -3.70
CA ARG A 54 -1.34 -2.45 -5.02
C ARG A 54 -0.95 -3.82 -5.59
N ARG A 55 -0.48 -4.75 -4.75
CA ARG A 55 -0.22 -6.12 -5.21
C ARG A 55 -1.52 -6.79 -5.64
N ARG A 56 -2.55 -6.74 -4.80
CA ARG A 56 -3.86 -7.33 -5.13
C ARG A 56 -4.43 -6.78 -6.43
N LEU A 57 -4.32 -5.47 -6.66
CA LEU A 57 -4.72 -4.84 -7.92
C LEU A 57 -3.85 -5.28 -9.12
N ALA A 58 -2.54 -5.49 -8.92
CA ALA A 58 -1.66 -5.98 -9.98
C ALA A 58 -1.95 -7.44 -10.37
N GLU A 59 -2.44 -8.23 -9.42
CA GLU A 59 -2.83 -9.65 -9.59
C GLU A 59 -4.30 -9.82 -9.99
N MET A 60 -5.08 -8.73 -10.06
CA MET A 60 -6.49 -8.83 -10.47
C MET A 60 -6.58 -9.36 -11.90
N PRO A 61 -7.48 -10.34 -12.15
CA PRO A 61 -7.69 -10.84 -13.50
C PRO A 61 -8.20 -9.72 -14.41
N SER A 62 -7.67 -9.68 -15.64
CA SER A 62 -7.99 -8.65 -16.64
C SER A 62 -9.44 -8.67 -17.14
N ARG A 63 -10.18 -9.75 -16.88
CA ARG A 63 -11.59 -9.90 -17.25
C ARG A 63 -12.44 -9.99 -15.99
N ILE A 64 -13.00 -8.85 -15.57
CA ILE A 64 -14.19 -8.86 -14.71
C ILE A 64 -15.35 -9.21 -15.63
N VAL A 65 -15.79 -10.47 -15.63
CA VAL A 65 -17.03 -10.84 -16.32
C VAL A 65 -18.17 -10.22 -15.51
N LEU A 66 -18.65 -9.06 -15.95
CA LEU A 66 -19.87 -8.46 -15.44
C LEU A 66 -21.05 -9.25 -16.02
N PHE A 67 -21.36 -10.38 -15.38
CA PHE A 67 -22.51 -11.26 -15.62
C PHE A 67 -22.67 -11.80 -17.07
N GLU A 68 -22.43 -13.10 -17.25
CA GLU A 68 -23.11 -13.84 -18.34
C GLU A 68 -24.56 -14.08 -17.92
N GLY A 69 -25.41 -13.08 -18.17
CA GLY A 69 -26.85 -13.24 -18.09
C GLY A 69 -27.33 -13.99 -19.32
N GLY A 70 -27.47 -15.31 -19.21
CA GLY A 70 -28.23 -16.09 -20.17
C GLY A 70 -29.68 -15.62 -20.20
N ALA A 71 -30.11 -15.09 -21.35
CA ALA A 71 -31.52 -15.02 -21.71
C ALA A 71 -31.80 -16.20 -22.64
N GLY A 72 -32.34 -17.27 -22.05
CA GLY A 72 -33.14 -18.24 -22.78
C GLY A 72 -34.56 -17.71 -22.98
#